data_AF-S6B2M9-F1
#
_entry.id   AF-S6B2M9-F1
#
_cell.length_a   1.000
_cell.length_b   1.000
_cell.length_c   1.000
_cell.angle_alpha   90.00
_cell.angle_beta   90.00
_cell.angle_gamma   90.00
#
_symmetry.space_group_name_H-M   'P 1'
#
loop_
_entity.id
_entity.type
_entity.pdbx_description
1 polymer ?
#
loop_
_entity_poly.entity_id
_entity_poly.type
_entity_poly.pdbx_seq_one_letter_code
_entity_poly.pdbx_strand_id
1 'polypeptide(L)'
;MATFWVRCEAGTYIRTLCIHLGLLLGCGAHMQELRRVKSGHISEYDNMVTMHDVLDAQYLLDNTNDESYIRRVISPLERLLTDYKRIVVKDSCVNAICYGAKLMVPGVLRFENGIELHEQIVLITTKGEAIALGIAQMPTAVIASVDHGVVSVIKRVIMDRDTYSLRWGFGPRATEKKRLQSAGLLDEHGKPNEKTPASWTKSEGYLPPMIGEDAKKRVQEGEPEEDAPKSLKR
;
A
#
# COMPACT_ATOMS: atom_id res chain seq x y z
N MET A 1 32.12 32.86 -20.76
CA MET A 1 31.33 31.62 -20.68
C MET A 1 31.53 31.04 -19.29
N ALA A 2 30.45 30.73 -18.56
CA ALA A 2 30.52 30.22 -17.19
C ALA A 2 29.75 28.90 -17.10
N THR A 3 30.36 27.89 -16.47
CA THR A 3 29.76 26.59 -16.18
C THR A 3 29.73 26.39 -14.68
N PHE A 4 28.57 26.06 -14.12
CA PHE A 4 28.43 25.84 -12.68
C PHE A 4 27.49 24.68 -12.39
N TRP A 5 27.67 24.06 -11.23
CA TRP A 5 26.79 23.02 -10.72
C TRP A 5 25.80 23.62 -9.73
N VAL A 6 24.53 23.20 -9.80
CA VAL A 6 23.46 23.71 -8.95
C VAL A 6 22.60 22.56 -8.44
N ARG A 7 22.35 22.53 -7.13
CA ARG A 7 21.32 21.72 -6.49
C ARG A 7 20.17 22.61 -6.11
N CYS A 8 18.99 22.29 -6.62
CA CYS A 8 17.79 23.07 -6.40
C CYS A 8 16.60 22.16 -6.06
N GLU A 9 15.56 22.74 -5.49
CA GLU A 9 14.29 22.05 -5.27
C GLU A 9 13.54 21.85 -6.60
N ALA A 10 12.64 20.87 -6.63
CA ALA A 10 11.74 20.65 -7.75
C ALA A 10 10.93 21.92 -8.04
N GLY A 11 10.78 22.28 -9.32
CA GLY A 11 10.10 23.50 -9.74
C GLY A 11 11.00 24.74 -9.89
N THR A 12 12.30 24.64 -9.58
CA THR A 12 13.23 25.75 -9.80
C THR A 12 13.52 25.95 -11.29
N TYR A 13 13.28 27.17 -11.80
CA TYR A 13 13.56 27.53 -13.19
C TYR A 13 15.01 28.01 -13.38
N ILE A 14 15.89 27.11 -13.82
CA ILE A 14 17.32 27.41 -14.03
C ILE A 14 17.54 28.54 -15.05
N ARG A 15 16.69 28.65 -16.07
CA ARG A 15 16.74 29.76 -17.04
C ARG A 15 16.61 31.13 -16.34
N THR A 16 15.64 31.25 -15.44
CA THR A 16 15.38 32.47 -14.67
C THR A 16 16.55 32.76 -13.71
N LEU A 17 17.13 31.73 -13.10
CA LEU A 17 18.33 31.87 -12.28
C LEU A 17 19.49 32.47 -13.08
N CYS A 18 19.74 32.02 -14.31
CA CYS A 18 20.78 32.59 -15.17
C CYS A 18 20.52 34.08 -15.46
N ILE A 19 19.26 34.47 -15.74
CA ILE A 19 18.90 35.88 -15.96
C ILE A 19 19.16 36.70 -14.70
N HIS A 20 18.74 36.22 -13.53
CA HIS A 20 18.95 36.91 -12.25
C HIS A 20 20.44 37.09 -11.93
N LEU A 21 21.27 36.09 -12.18
CA LEU A 21 22.73 36.21 -12.04
C LEU A 21 23.30 37.27 -12.98
N GLY A 22 22.80 37.34 -14.22
CA GLY A 22 23.19 38.37 -15.18
C GLY A 22 22.80 39.79 -14.76
N LEU A 23 21.62 39.95 -14.14
CA LEU A 23 21.17 41.23 -13.58
C LEU A 23 22.03 41.67 -12.38
N LEU A 24 22.37 40.73 -11.48
CA LEU A 24 23.26 40.97 -10.33
C LEU A 24 24.67 41.40 -10.76
N LEU A 25 25.17 40.84 -11.86
CA LEU A 25 26.49 41.18 -12.42
C LEU A 25 26.48 42.44 -13.30
N GLY A 26 25.31 42.97 -13.65
CA GLY A 26 25.16 44.18 -14.48
C GLY A 26 25.46 44.00 -15.98
N CYS A 27 25.96 42.84 -16.41
CA CYS A 27 26.28 42.54 -17.81
C CYS A 27 25.17 41.83 -18.59
N GLY A 28 24.14 41.31 -17.89
CA GLY A 28 23.12 40.43 -18.47
C GLY A 28 23.65 39.02 -18.74
N ALA A 29 22.79 38.02 -18.61
CA ALA A 29 23.13 36.63 -18.88
C ALA A 29 21.92 35.84 -19.38
N HIS A 30 22.17 34.84 -20.20
CA HIS A 30 21.17 33.91 -20.70
C HIS A 30 21.72 32.48 -20.61
N MET A 31 20.81 31.51 -20.59
CA MET A 31 21.17 30.10 -20.50
C MET A 31 21.55 29.57 -21.88
N GLN A 32 22.81 29.15 -22.05
CA GLN A 32 23.31 28.58 -23.30
C GLN A 32 22.95 27.09 -23.40
N GLU A 33 23.35 26.31 -22.41
CA GLU A 33 23.14 24.85 -22.34
C GLU A 33 22.72 24.44 -20.94
N LEU A 34 21.96 23.35 -20.84
CA LEU A 34 21.53 22.77 -19.58
C LEU A 34 21.56 21.25 -19.66
N ARG A 35 22.30 20.62 -18.75
CA ARG A 35 22.29 19.17 -18.55
C ARG A 35 21.80 18.85 -17.14
N ARG A 36 20.77 18.01 -17.03
CA ARG A 36 20.28 17.52 -15.74
C ARG A 36 21.07 16.27 -15.34
N VAL A 37 21.92 16.41 -14.32
CA VAL A 37 22.82 15.35 -13.84
C VAL A 37 22.14 14.39 -12.85
N LYS A 38 21.09 14.85 -12.15
CA LYS A 38 20.36 14.05 -11.15
C LYS A 38 18.88 14.41 -11.13
N SER A 39 18.02 13.41 -10.94
CA SER A 39 16.59 13.57 -10.71
C SER A 39 16.13 12.62 -9.62
N GLY A 40 15.72 13.16 -8.47
CA GLY A 40 15.38 12.35 -7.30
C GLY A 40 16.55 11.46 -6.88
N HIS A 41 16.32 10.15 -6.85
CA HIS A 41 17.31 9.14 -6.49
C HIS A 41 18.13 8.60 -7.68
N ILE A 42 17.88 9.06 -8.91
CA ILE A 42 18.60 8.60 -10.10
C ILE A 42 19.60 9.66 -10.54
N SER A 43 20.89 9.30 -10.61
CA SER A 43 21.94 10.10 -11.22
C SER A 43 22.33 9.58 -12.61
N GLU A 44 23.11 10.37 -13.35
CA GLU A 44 23.66 9.95 -14.65
C GLU A 44 24.60 8.74 -14.59
N TYR A 45 25.13 8.43 -13.40
CA TYR A 45 25.98 7.26 -13.18
C TYR A 45 25.16 5.99 -12.84
N ASP A 46 23.88 6.14 -12.52
CA ASP A 46 23.00 5.06 -12.05
C ASP A 46 22.26 4.37 -13.20
N ASN A 47 23.01 3.73 -14.10
CA ASN A 47 22.47 2.99 -15.25
C ASN A 47 21.64 3.88 -16.22
N MET A 48 22.22 5.01 -16.63
CA MET A 48 21.64 5.86 -17.67
C MET A 48 21.76 5.18 -19.03
N VAL A 49 20.61 5.00 -19.69
CA VAL A 49 20.49 4.36 -21.00
C VAL A 49 20.10 5.38 -22.07
N THR A 50 20.48 5.11 -23.31
CA THR A 50 20.12 5.91 -24.48
C THR A 50 18.92 5.32 -25.21
N MET A 51 18.29 6.11 -26.10
CA MET A 51 17.19 5.62 -26.93
C MET A 51 17.63 4.51 -27.90
N HIS A 52 18.91 4.48 -28.29
CA HIS A 52 19.46 3.41 -29.11
C HIS A 52 19.50 2.09 -28.34
N ASP A 53 19.92 2.11 -27.08
CA ASP A 53 19.95 0.92 -26.22
C ASP A 53 18.55 0.32 -26.03
N VAL A 54 17.52 1.16 -25.92
CA VAL A 54 16.12 0.72 -25.81
C VAL A 54 15.65 0.03 -27.10
N LEU A 55 15.99 0.58 -28.27
CA LEU A 55 15.64 0.01 -29.56
C LEU A 55 16.31 -1.37 -29.75
N ASP A 56 17.60 -1.44 -29.46
CA ASP A 56 18.39 -2.66 -29.59
C ASP A 56 17.92 -3.74 -28.61
N ALA A 57 17.53 -3.35 -27.39
CA ALA A 57 16.94 -4.25 -26.40
C ALA A 57 15.61 -4.86 -26.86
N GLN A 58 14.74 -4.05 -27.47
CA GLN A 58 13.49 -4.55 -28.01
C GLN A 58 13.73 -5.49 -29.20
N TYR A 59 14.65 -5.13 -30.10
CA TYR A 59 14.97 -5.94 -31.27
C TYR A 59 15.52 -7.33 -30.89
N LEU A 60 16.42 -7.42 -29.90
CA LEU A 60 16.92 -8.71 -29.43
C LEU A 60 15.83 -9.56 -28.80
N LEU A 61 14.95 -8.96 -28.00
CA LEU A 61 13.83 -9.69 -27.41
C LEU A 61 12.95 -10.33 -28.50
N ASP A 62 12.63 -9.58 -29.55
CA ASP A 62 11.71 -10.05 -30.61
C ASP A 62 12.34 -11.13 -31.51
N ASN A 63 13.65 -11.07 -31.76
CA ASN A 63 14.32 -11.99 -32.69
C ASN A 63 14.94 -13.21 -32.02
N THR A 64 15.51 -13.06 -30.82
CA THR A 64 16.25 -14.12 -30.14
C THR A 64 15.58 -14.58 -28.84
N ASN A 65 14.48 -13.95 -28.41
CA ASN A 65 13.83 -14.16 -27.10
C ASN A 65 14.79 -14.03 -25.91
N ASP A 66 15.88 -13.27 -26.06
CA ASP A 66 16.80 -13.00 -24.95
C ASP A 66 16.32 -11.79 -24.12
N GLU A 67 15.90 -12.05 -22.89
CA GLU A 67 15.44 -11.01 -21.95
C GLU A 67 16.58 -10.30 -21.21
N SER A 68 17.82 -10.75 -21.34
CA SER A 68 18.94 -10.23 -20.54
C SER A 68 19.16 -8.74 -20.74
N TYR A 69 19.06 -8.27 -22.00
CA TYR A 69 19.31 -6.88 -22.34
C TYR A 69 18.17 -5.95 -21.93
N ILE A 70 16.91 -6.36 -22.14
CA ILE A 70 15.74 -5.55 -21.72
C ILE A 70 15.66 -5.41 -20.19
N ARG A 71 16.01 -6.47 -19.44
CA ARG A 71 16.07 -6.43 -17.96
C ARG A 71 17.20 -5.54 -17.42
N ARG A 72 18.22 -5.23 -18.22
CA ARG A 72 19.24 -4.24 -17.87
C ARG A 72 18.77 -2.82 -18.14
N VAL A 73 18.03 -2.60 -19.23
CA VAL A 73 17.50 -1.29 -19.60
C VAL A 73 16.40 -0.85 -18.64
N ILE A 74 15.48 -1.76 -18.28
CA ILE A 74 14.36 -1.49 -17.39
C ILE A 74 14.76 -1.76 -15.95
N SER A 75 14.81 -0.71 -15.12
CA SER A 75 15.05 -0.82 -13.68
C SER A 75 13.75 -0.99 -12.90
N PRO A 76 13.75 -1.74 -11.78
CA PRO A 76 12.58 -1.89 -10.92
C PRO A 76 12.23 -0.57 -10.22
N LEU A 77 10.94 -0.35 -9.99
CA LEU A 77 10.42 0.90 -9.42
C LEU A 77 10.89 1.15 -7.97
N GLU A 78 11.23 0.07 -7.25
CA GLU A 78 11.77 0.09 -5.90
C GLU A 78 13.03 0.97 -5.80
N ARG A 79 13.79 1.10 -6.88
CA ARG A 79 14.98 1.96 -6.94
C ARG A 79 14.66 3.43 -6.66
N LEU A 80 13.45 3.89 -6.97
CA LEU A 80 12.99 5.26 -6.69
C LEU A 80 12.66 5.49 -5.23
N LEU A 81 12.45 4.43 -4.45
CA LEU A 81 11.88 4.47 -3.10
C LEU A 81 12.93 4.26 -2.00
N THR A 82 14.21 4.24 -2.35
CA THR A 82 15.32 3.94 -1.44
C THR A 82 15.55 4.98 -0.34
N ASP A 83 15.10 6.22 -0.54
CA ASP A 83 15.19 7.31 0.46
C ASP A 83 14.18 7.17 1.60
N TYR A 84 13.04 6.52 1.32
CA TYR A 84 11.92 6.48 2.25
C TYR A 84 12.21 5.44 3.35
N LYS A 85 11.84 5.78 4.58
CA LYS A 85 11.88 4.83 5.70
C LYS A 85 10.92 3.67 5.43
N ARG A 86 11.38 2.46 5.73
CA ARG A 86 10.71 1.22 5.35
C ARG A 86 9.94 0.60 6.52
N ILE A 87 8.77 0.07 6.22
CA ILE A 87 8.04 -0.84 7.11
C ILE A 87 7.78 -2.14 6.35
N VAL A 88 8.29 -3.25 6.89
CA VAL A 88 8.07 -4.59 6.37
C VAL A 88 6.73 -5.09 6.89
N VAL A 89 5.83 -5.42 5.97
CA VAL A 89 4.47 -5.89 6.27
C VAL A 89 4.40 -7.41 6.17
N LYS A 90 3.57 -8.01 7.03
CA LYS A 90 3.24 -9.43 6.97
C LYS A 90 2.45 -9.77 5.70
N ASP A 91 2.81 -10.84 5.02
CA ASP A 91 2.19 -11.30 3.76
C ASP A 91 0.65 -11.39 3.82
N SER A 92 0.08 -11.73 4.98
CA SER A 92 -1.38 -11.80 5.18
C SER A 92 -2.10 -10.46 5.03
N CYS A 93 -1.40 -9.35 5.22
CA CYS A 93 -1.95 -8.00 5.21
C CYS A 93 -1.72 -7.28 3.88
N VAL A 94 -0.85 -7.82 3.01
CA VAL A 94 -0.44 -7.16 1.76
C VAL A 94 -1.64 -6.88 0.86
N ASN A 95 -2.48 -7.88 0.58
CA ASN A 95 -3.61 -7.67 -0.33
C ASN A 95 -4.62 -6.65 0.24
N ALA A 96 -4.85 -6.65 1.56
CA ALA A 96 -5.71 -5.65 2.18
C ALA A 96 -5.20 -4.21 1.97
N ILE A 97 -3.88 -4.01 2.02
CA ILE A 97 -3.24 -2.72 1.73
C ILE A 97 -3.39 -2.36 0.26
N CYS A 98 -3.32 -3.33 -0.66
CA CYS A 98 -3.58 -3.09 -2.09
C CYS A 98 -5.02 -2.58 -2.36
N TYR A 99 -5.99 -2.92 -1.50
CA TYR A 99 -7.35 -2.37 -1.54
C TYR A 99 -7.51 -1.01 -0.82
N GLY A 100 -6.45 -0.49 -0.20
CA GLY A 100 -6.50 0.79 0.51
C GLY A 100 -6.78 0.66 2.02
N ALA A 101 -6.69 -0.53 2.61
CA ALA A 101 -6.84 -0.70 4.05
C ALA A 101 -5.67 -0.08 4.82
N LYS A 102 -5.95 0.54 5.97
CA LYS A 102 -4.92 1.11 6.86
C LYS A 102 -4.02 0.00 7.41
N LEU A 103 -2.73 0.28 7.60
CA LEU A 103 -1.81 -0.67 8.23
C LEU A 103 -1.99 -0.60 9.76
N MET A 104 -2.32 -1.74 10.35
CA MET A 104 -2.47 -1.90 11.80
C MET A 104 -1.21 -2.52 12.41
N VAL A 105 -0.98 -2.31 13.71
CA VAL A 105 0.17 -2.89 14.45
C VAL A 105 0.38 -4.39 14.19
N PRO A 106 -0.65 -5.26 14.22
CA PRO A 106 -0.46 -6.70 13.98
C PRO A 106 0.04 -7.07 12.58
N GLY A 107 -0.06 -6.13 11.62
CA GLY A 107 0.42 -6.30 10.25
C GLY A 107 1.90 -5.96 10.07
N VAL A 108 2.54 -5.33 11.05
CA VAL A 108 3.96 -4.95 10.98
C VAL A 108 4.83 -6.12 11.38
N LEU A 109 5.81 -6.44 10.54
CA LEU A 109 6.84 -7.44 10.84
C LEU A 109 8.14 -6.78 11.32
N ARG A 110 8.59 -5.74 10.61
CA ARG A 110 9.79 -4.96 10.94
C ARG A 110 9.56 -3.50 10.55
N PHE A 111 10.22 -2.58 11.24
CA PHE A 111 10.17 -1.16 10.94
C PHE A 111 11.58 -0.57 11.06
N GLU A 112 11.82 0.50 10.31
CA GLU A 112 13.06 1.25 10.37
C GLU A 112 13.08 2.21 11.57
N ASN A 113 14.28 2.55 12.05
CA ASN A 113 14.44 3.47 13.16
C ASN A 113 14.24 4.93 12.71
N GLY A 114 13.79 5.76 13.66
CA GLY A 114 13.67 7.20 13.46
C GLY A 114 12.46 7.62 12.64
N ILE A 115 11.43 6.78 12.49
CA ILE A 115 10.16 7.17 11.86
C ILE A 115 9.48 8.22 12.75
N GLU A 116 9.19 9.38 12.17
CA GLU A 116 8.47 10.46 12.83
C GLU A 116 6.97 10.45 12.49
N LEU A 117 6.18 11.15 13.29
CA LEU A 117 4.75 11.28 13.07
C LEU A 117 4.48 12.09 11.79
N HIS A 118 3.56 11.63 10.94
CA HIS A 118 3.22 12.23 9.63
C HIS A 118 4.31 12.16 8.56
N GLU A 119 5.39 11.42 8.80
CA GLU A 119 6.42 11.21 7.80
C GLU A 119 5.96 10.28 6.67
N GLN A 120 6.51 10.47 5.47
CA GLN A 120 6.28 9.57 4.34
C GLN A 120 7.14 8.31 4.46
N ILE A 121 6.49 7.16 4.38
CA ILE A 121 7.12 5.85 4.53
C ILE A 121 6.74 4.94 3.36
N VAL A 122 7.59 3.95 3.10
CA VAL A 122 7.32 2.89 2.12
C VAL A 122 6.97 1.60 2.84
N LEU A 123 5.84 1.00 2.45
CA LEU A 123 5.43 -0.32 2.90
C LEU A 123 5.99 -1.36 1.93
N ILE A 124 6.77 -2.31 2.44
CA ILE A 124 7.42 -3.34 1.63
C ILE A 124 7.04 -4.74 2.09
N THR A 125 7.08 -5.70 1.16
CA THR A 125 6.96 -7.13 1.50
C THR A 125 8.26 -7.67 2.09
N THR A 126 8.22 -8.90 2.59
CA THR A 126 9.42 -9.62 3.04
C THR A 126 10.44 -9.87 1.92
N LYS A 127 10.00 -9.82 0.67
CA LYS A 127 10.84 -9.94 -0.54
C LYS A 127 11.47 -8.61 -0.98
N GLY A 128 11.03 -7.49 -0.39
CA GLY A 128 11.48 -6.16 -0.77
C GLY A 128 10.68 -5.51 -1.91
N GLU A 129 9.52 -6.06 -2.27
CA GLU A 129 8.60 -5.45 -3.25
C GLU A 129 7.89 -4.25 -2.61
N ALA A 130 7.74 -3.15 -3.34
CA ALA A 130 7.03 -1.99 -2.84
C ALA A 130 5.50 -2.17 -2.94
N ILE A 131 4.82 -2.19 -1.78
CA ILE A 131 3.36 -2.36 -1.71
C ILE A 131 2.68 -1.01 -1.94
N ALA A 132 3.01 -0.03 -1.11
CA ALA A 132 2.36 1.27 -1.08
C ALA A 132 3.24 2.32 -0.38
N LEU A 133 2.98 3.58 -0.72
CA LEU A 133 3.43 4.73 0.07
C LEU A 133 2.39 5.05 1.13
N GLY A 134 2.87 5.28 2.35
CA GLY A 134 2.07 5.58 3.52
C GLY A 134 2.51 6.85 4.23
N ILE A 135 1.62 7.37 5.07
CA ILE A 135 1.91 8.43 6.03
C ILE A 135 1.86 7.80 7.42
N ALA A 136 2.99 7.87 8.13
CA ALA A 136 3.12 7.31 9.47
C ALA A 136 2.17 8.02 10.45
N GLN A 137 1.42 7.24 11.21
CA GLN A 137 0.53 7.72 12.29
C GLN A 137 1.09 7.44 13.68
N MET A 138 2.25 6.78 13.75
CA MET A 138 2.95 6.48 14.99
C MET A 138 4.46 6.63 14.78
N PRO A 139 5.20 7.21 15.74
CA PRO A 139 6.66 7.20 15.71
C PRO A 139 7.20 5.81 16.10
N THR A 140 8.47 5.54 15.76
CA THR A 140 9.15 4.25 16.03
C THR A 140 8.98 3.76 17.48
N ALA A 141 9.11 4.65 18.48
CA ALA A 141 8.99 4.28 19.89
C ALA A 141 7.59 3.77 20.28
N VAL A 142 6.55 4.33 19.65
CA VAL A 142 5.16 3.95 19.92
C VAL A 142 4.82 2.65 19.20
N ILE A 143 5.31 2.46 17.96
CA ILE A 143 5.14 1.19 17.22
C ILE A 143 5.71 0.01 18.02
N ALA A 144 6.80 0.22 18.75
CA ALA A 144 7.42 -0.82 19.58
C ALA A 144 6.68 -1.11 20.90
N SER A 145 5.93 -0.14 21.42
CA SER A 145 5.37 -0.20 22.78
C SER A 145 3.89 -0.56 22.83
N VAL A 146 3.15 -0.32 21.74
CA VAL A 146 1.69 -0.41 21.72
C VAL A 146 1.22 -1.71 21.07
N ASP A 147 0.26 -2.41 21.68
CA ASP A 147 -0.30 -3.67 21.16
C ASP A 147 -1.35 -3.47 20.05
N HIS A 148 -2.01 -2.31 20.00
CA HIS A 148 -3.12 -2.04 19.08
C HIS A 148 -3.08 -0.60 18.54
N GLY A 149 -3.37 -0.44 17.25
CA GLY A 149 -3.52 0.88 16.65
C GLY A 149 -3.18 0.90 15.16
N VAL A 150 -3.32 2.09 14.58
CA VAL A 150 -3.02 2.35 13.18
C VAL A 150 -1.58 2.85 13.07
N VAL A 151 -0.75 2.13 12.33
CA VAL A 151 0.65 2.48 12.09
C VAL A 151 0.80 3.44 10.92
N SER A 152 0.06 3.20 9.83
CA SER A 152 0.13 4.03 8.63
C SER A 152 -1.22 4.12 7.94
N VAL A 153 -1.53 5.32 7.46
CA VAL A 153 -2.58 5.53 6.45
C VAL A 153 -1.94 5.46 5.07
N ILE A 154 -2.64 4.89 4.10
CA ILE A 154 -2.12 4.79 2.73
C ILE A 154 -2.26 6.14 2.02
N LYS A 155 -1.18 6.57 1.37
CA LYS A 155 -1.16 7.72 0.46
C LYS A 155 -1.33 7.28 -0.99
N ARG A 156 -0.62 6.23 -1.40
CA ARG A 156 -0.69 5.69 -2.78
C ARG A 156 -0.33 4.21 -2.81
N VAL A 157 -1.20 3.39 -3.38
CA VAL A 157 -0.92 1.97 -3.66
C VAL A 157 -0.10 1.85 -4.93
N ILE A 158 0.90 0.96 -4.92
CA ILE A 158 1.79 0.69 -6.07
C ILE A 158 1.56 -0.73 -6.59
N MET A 159 1.52 -1.71 -5.67
CA MET A 159 1.31 -3.11 -6.01
C MET A 159 -0.11 -3.37 -6.51
N ASP A 160 -0.22 -4.26 -7.50
CA ASP A 160 -1.50 -4.67 -8.05
C ASP A 160 -2.34 -5.43 -7.00
N ARG A 161 -3.64 -5.46 -7.24
CA ARG A 161 -4.58 -6.21 -6.42
C ARG A 161 -4.40 -7.70 -6.71
N ASP A 162 -4.60 -8.53 -5.69
CA ASP A 162 -4.56 -10.00 -5.79
C ASP A 162 -3.19 -10.61 -6.17
N THR A 163 -2.10 -9.83 -6.12
CA THR A 163 -0.72 -10.37 -6.17
C THR A 163 -0.44 -11.32 -5.01
N TYR A 164 -1.05 -11.06 -3.85
CA TYR A 164 -1.00 -11.92 -2.66
C TYR A 164 -2.38 -12.46 -2.32
N SER A 165 -2.45 -13.69 -1.82
CA SER A 165 -3.72 -14.34 -1.50
C SER A 165 -4.47 -13.65 -0.37
N LEU A 166 -5.80 -13.57 -0.51
CA LEU A 166 -6.70 -13.09 0.53
C LEU A 166 -6.65 -14.04 1.73
N ARG A 167 -6.03 -13.62 2.82
CA ARG A 167 -6.06 -14.37 4.09
C ARG A 167 -7.14 -13.89 5.08
N TRP A 168 -8.07 -13.06 4.63
CA TRP A 168 -9.25 -12.70 5.41
C TRP A 168 -10.09 -13.96 5.70
N GLY A 169 -10.37 -14.25 6.97
CA GLY A 169 -11.15 -15.43 7.36
C GLY A 169 -10.36 -16.73 7.56
N PHE A 170 -9.03 -16.66 7.74
CA PHE A 170 -8.18 -17.78 8.20
C PHE A 170 -7.68 -17.61 9.64
N GLY A 171 -8.26 -16.68 10.40
CA GLY A 171 -7.96 -16.57 11.84
C GLY A 171 -8.39 -17.83 12.60
N PRO A 172 -7.83 -18.12 13.79
CA PRO A 172 -8.13 -19.32 14.56
C PRO A 172 -9.63 -19.59 14.70
N ARG A 173 -10.41 -18.53 14.95
CA ARG A 173 -11.87 -18.59 15.06
C ARG A 173 -12.58 -18.86 13.72
N ALA A 174 -12.12 -18.27 12.62
CA ALA A 174 -12.75 -18.45 11.31
C ALA A 174 -12.46 -19.86 10.75
N THR A 175 -11.28 -20.39 11.02
CA THR A 175 -10.91 -21.78 10.75
C THR A 175 -11.73 -22.74 11.61
N GLU A 176 -11.90 -22.46 12.90
CA GLU A 176 -12.77 -23.26 13.79
C GLU A 176 -14.24 -23.19 13.35
N LYS A 177 -14.74 -22.02 12.92
CA LYS A 177 -16.09 -21.88 12.33
C LYS A 177 -16.25 -22.81 11.14
N LYS A 178 -15.32 -22.78 10.19
CA LYS A 178 -15.33 -23.64 8.99
C LYS A 178 -15.23 -25.12 9.36
N ARG A 179 -14.40 -25.47 10.36
CA ARG A 179 -14.28 -26.83 10.88
C ARG A 179 -15.60 -27.33 11.47
N LEU A 180 -16.25 -26.52 12.31
CA LEU A 180 -17.53 -26.87 12.91
C LEU A 180 -18.68 -26.92 11.89
N GLN A 181 -18.64 -26.08 10.85
CA GLN A 181 -19.56 -26.17 9.71
C GLN A 181 -19.35 -27.48 8.93
N SER A 182 -18.09 -27.84 8.62
CA SER A 182 -17.79 -29.12 7.96
C SER A 182 -18.15 -30.35 8.81
N ALA A 183 -18.12 -30.22 10.14
CA ALA A 183 -18.52 -31.26 11.09
C ALA A 183 -20.05 -31.32 11.32
N GLY A 184 -20.84 -30.46 10.67
CA GLY A 184 -22.30 -30.39 10.84
C GLY A 184 -22.75 -29.92 12.22
N LEU A 185 -21.84 -29.36 13.02
CA LEU A 185 -22.11 -28.82 14.35
C LEU A 185 -22.65 -27.39 14.25
N LEU A 186 -22.39 -26.68 13.15
CA LEU A 186 -22.92 -25.35 12.82
C LEU A 186 -23.73 -25.39 11.51
N ASP A 187 -24.67 -24.47 11.37
CA ASP A 187 -25.46 -24.26 10.14
C ASP A 187 -24.60 -23.73 8.96
N GLU A 188 -25.09 -23.80 7.72
CA GLU A 188 -24.38 -23.35 6.50
C GLU A 188 -23.97 -21.88 6.59
N HIS A 189 -24.80 -21.05 7.23
CA HIS A 189 -24.52 -19.64 7.50
C HIS A 189 -23.72 -19.40 8.80
N GLY A 190 -23.50 -20.46 9.58
CA GLY A 190 -22.67 -20.49 10.77
C GLY A 190 -23.32 -19.89 12.01
N LYS A 191 -24.64 -20.05 12.11
CA LYS A 191 -25.40 -19.81 13.34
C LYS A 191 -25.31 -21.04 14.26
N PRO A 192 -25.40 -20.86 15.60
CA PRO A 192 -25.44 -21.98 16.52
C PRO A 192 -26.72 -22.79 16.36
N ASN A 193 -26.59 -24.12 16.40
CA ASN A 193 -27.69 -25.09 16.43
C ASN A 193 -27.63 -25.91 17.74
N GLU A 194 -28.61 -26.76 18.02
CA GLU A 194 -28.70 -27.57 19.26
C GLU A 194 -27.47 -28.45 19.51
N LYS A 195 -26.73 -28.80 18.44
CA LYS A 195 -25.50 -29.61 18.50
C LYS A 195 -24.22 -28.80 18.71
N THR A 196 -24.32 -27.48 18.86
CA THR A 196 -23.11 -26.65 19.05
C THR A 196 -22.48 -26.82 20.43
N PRO A 197 -21.16 -27.00 20.51
CA PRO A 197 -20.48 -27.06 21.81
C PRO A 197 -20.53 -25.70 22.52
N ALA A 198 -20.82 -25.71 23.82
CA ALA A 198 -20.92 -24.51 24.65
C ALA A 198 -19.63 -23.66 24.68
N SER A 199 -18.47 -24.24 24.30
CA SER A 199 -17.21 -23.54 24.12
C SER A 199 -17.25 -22.51 22.99
N TRP A 200 -17.99 -22.78 21.89
CA TRP A 200 -18.14 -21.87 20.75
C TRP A 200 -18.98 -20.63 21.10
N THR A 201 -19.98 -20.81 21.96
CA THR A 201 -20.87 -19.74 22.44
C THR A 201 -20.21 -18.86 23.51
N LYS A 202 -19.30 -19.43 24.32
CA LYS A 202 -18.63 -18.73 25.43
C LYS A 202 -17.29 -18.05 25.04
N SER A 203 -16.58 -18.54 24.02
CA SER A 203 -15.31 -17.91 23.60
C SER A 203 -15.59 -16.57 22.90
N GLU A 204 -15.22 -15.48 23.58
CA GLU A 204 -15.41 -14.07 23.24
C GLU A 204 -15.47 -13.78 21.74
N GLY A 205 -16.62 -13.28 21.28
CA GLY A 205 -16.81 -12.72 19.94
C GLY A 205 -18.03 -13.25 19.17
N TYR A 206 -19.02 -13.83 19.85
CA TYR A 206 -20.40 -13.65 19.41
C TYR A 206 -20.80 -12.25 19.88
N LEU A 207 -20.71 -11.25 18.99
CA LEU A 207 -21.39 -9.98 19.22
C LEU A 207 -22.89 -10.29 19.18
N PRO A 208 -23.64 -10.12 20.28
CA PRO A 208 -25.09 -10.23 20.24
C PRO A 208 -25.59 -9.26 19.16
N PRO A 209 -26.66 -9.60 18.42
CA PRO A 209 -27.31 -8.62 17.57
C PRO A 209 -27.62 -7.39 18.44
N MET A 210 -27.20 -6.19 18.00
CA MET A 210 -27.36 -4.93 18.76
C MET A 210 -28.83 -4.49 18.91
N ILE A 211 -29.78 -5.32 18.48
CA ILE A 211 -31.19 -5.13 18.71
C ILE A 211 -31.51 -5.93 19.98
N GLY A 212 -31.88 -5.21 21.03
CA GLY A 212 -32.24 -5.78 22.33
C GLY A 212 -33.29 -6.89 22.23
N GLU A 213 -33.34 -7.74 23.25
CA GLU A 213 -34.19 -8.94 23.31
C GLU A 213 -35.68 -8.66 23.02
N ASP A 214 -36.12 -7.42 23.18
CA ASP A 214 -37.48 -6.97 22.93
C ASP A 214 -37.92 -7.04 21.46
N ALA A 215 -37.02 -6.87 20.49
CA ALA A 215 -37.42 -6.96 19.08
C ALA A 215 -37.62 -8.40 18.60
N LYS A 216 -37.03 -9.39 19.29
CA LYS A 216 -37.28 -10.80 18.99
C LYS A 216 -38.71 -11.21 19.33
N LYS A 217 -39.31 -10.61 20.36
CA LYS A 217 -40.73 -10.83 20.68
C LYS A 217 -41.64 -10.24 19.62
N ARG A 218 -41.36 -9.02 19.12
CA ARG A 218 -42.11 -8.41 18.01
C ARG A 218 -42.06 -9.15 16.68
N VAL A 219 -40.99 -9.92 16.42
CA VAL A 219 -40.89 -10.72 15.18
C VAL A 219 -41.57 -12.09 15.35
N GLN A 220 -41.75 -12.57 16.58
CA GLN A 220 -42.45 -13.84 16.86
C GLN A 220 -43.97 -13.66 16.96
N GLU A 221 -44.45 -12.51 17.41
CA GLU A 221 -45.87 -12.13 17.35
C GLU A 221 -46.10 -11.30 16.08
N GLY A 222 -46.42 -11.98 14.97
CA GLY A 222 -46.52 -11.38 13.65
C GLY A 222 -47.50 -10.21 13.56
N GLU A 223 -47.05 -9.12 12.95
CA GLU A 223 -47.91 -8.07 12.39
C GLU A 223 -47.92 -8.18 10.85
N PRO A 224 -49.05 -7.83 10.20
CA PRO A 224 -49.38 -8.24 8.83
C PRO A 224 -48.64 -7.43 7.76
N GLU A 225 -48.54 -8.00 6.56
CA GLU A 225 -48.00 -7.37 5.35
C GLU A 225 -48.61 -5.98 5.10
N GLU A 226 -47.77 -4.94 5.09
CA GLU A 226 -48.05 -3.68 4.38
C GLU A 226 -47.01 -3.44 3.29
N ASP A 227 -47.56 -3.42 2.07
CA ASP A 227 -47.07 -3.04 0.75
C ASP A 227 -45.66 -2.44 0.59
N ALA A 228 -44.89 -3.12 -0.28
CA ALA A 228 -43.66 -2.62 -0.86
C ALA A 228 -43.91 -1.38 -1.77
N PRO A 229 -43.16 -0.27 -1.61
CA PRO A 229 -43.03 0.69 -2.69
C PRO A 229 -42.01 0.17 -3.72
N LYS A 230 -42.53 -0.19 -4.91
CA LYS A 230 -41.76 -0.45 -6.14
C LYS A 230 -40.74 0.67 -6.38
N SER A 231 -39.45 0.41 -6.18
CA SER A 231 -38.40 1.33 -6.62
C SER A 231 -38.04 1.07 -8.08
N LEU A 232 -38.24 2.12 -8.88
CA LEU A 232 -37.99 2.23 -10.30
C LEU A 232 -36.60 1.75 -10.74
N LYS A 233 -36.57 1.02 -11.86
CA LYS A 233 -35.40 0.95 -12.74
C LYS A 233 -35.08 2.34 -13.30
N ARG A 234 -33.87 2.81 -13.08
CA ARG A 234 -33.06 3.54 -14.07
C ARG A 234 -31.60 3.15 -13.88
#